data_AF-A0A527H3X7-F1
#
_entry.id   AF-A0A527H3X7-F1
#
_cell.length_a   1.000
_cell.length_b   1.000
_cell.length_c   1.000
_cell.angle_alpha   90.00
_cell.angle_beta   90.00
_cell.angle_gamma   90.00
#
_symmetry.space_group_name_H-M   'P 1'
#
loop_
_entity.id
_entity.type
_entity.pdbx_description
1 polymer ?
#
loop_
_entity_poly.entity_id
_entity_poly.type
_entity_poly.pdbx_seq_one_letter_code
_entity_poly.pdbx_strand_id
1 'polypeptide(L)'
;PLAMVLMAVAGAAAGAAVALVPATLRVKFKVDDVVSSLLLNSVIYYALMALIEGPWKDSFSGYPISPPIEDSANFPVLLEGTRLHLGVVAALIAAPLIWFLIVRTTLGFRIRVTGENPEAARYGGIHVERVLISTALLSGALAGLAGVGEVGGVHFQVMSDISPGYGYSGIVVAMLARLNPLG
;
A
#
# COMPACT_ATOMS: atom_id res chain seq x y z
N PRO A 1 -20.37 -2.13 8.80
CA PRO A 1 -19.18 -2.52 9.62
C PRO A 1 -18.38 -3.71 9.06
N LEU A 2 -19.01 -4.85 8.70
CA LEU A 2 -18.30 -6.00 8.13
C LEU A 2 -17.74 -5.69 6.72
N ALA A 3 -18.50 -4.96 5.90
CA ALA A 3 -18.07 -4.54 4.56
C ALA A 3 -16.78 -3.71 4.58
N MET A 4 -16.63 -2.80 5.56
CA MET A 4 -15.40 -2.01 5.74
C MET A 4 -14.18 -2.88 6.08
N VAL A 5 -14.36 -3.87 6.96
CA VAL A 5 -13.28 -4.80 7.32
C VAL A 5 -12.90 -5.66 6.13
N LEU A 6 -13.89 -6.16 5.37
CA LEU A 6 -13.64 -6.91 4.14
C LEU A 6 -12.93 -6.06 3.09
N MET A 7 -13.33 -4.80 2.92
CA MET A 7 -12.68 -3.86 2.00
C MET A 7 -11.22 -3.62 2.42
N ALA A 8 -10.95 -3.41 3.72
CA ALA A 8 -9.59 -3.25 4.23
C ALA A 8 -8.72 -4.49 4.03
N VAL A 9 -9.26 -5.68 4.33
CA VAL A 9 -8.53 -6.95 4.14
C VAL A 9 -8.30 -7.23 2.65
N ALA A 10 -9.29 -7.00 1.80
CA ALA A 10 -9.16 -7.17 0.36
C ALA A 10 -8.16 -6.19 -0.24
N GLY A 11 -8.18 -4.92 0.18
CA GLY A 11 -7.21 -3.91 -0.26
C GLY A 11 -5.79 -4.22 0.20
N ALA A 12 -5.61 -4.66 1.46
CA ALA A 12 -4.32 -5.13 1.96
C ALA A 12 -3.80 -6.34 1.15
N ALA A 13 -4.66 -7.32 0.89
CA ALA A 13 -4.32 -8.50 0.11
C ALA A 13 -3.98 -8.17 -1.34
N ALA A 14 -4.74 -7.27 -1.97
CA ALA A 14 -4.48 -6.81 -3.34
C ALA A 14 -3.16 -6.02 -3.42
N GLY A 15 -2.90 -5.12 -2.48
CA GLY A 15 -1.64 -4.38 -2.40
C GLY A 15 -0.43 -5.31 -2.19
N ALA A 16 -0.57 -6.32 -1.33
CA ALA A 16 0.45 -7.35 -1.15
C ALA A 16 0.67 -8.18 -2.42
N ALA A 17 -0.41 -8.59 -3.10
CA ALA A 17 -0.33 -9.35 -4.36
C ALA A 17 0.36 -8.56 -5.46
N VAL A 18 0.08 -7.26 -5.57
CA VAL A 18 0.77 -6.35 -6.49
C VAL A 18 2.26 -6.26 -6.15
N ALA A 19 2.61 -6.05 -4.87
CA ALA A 19 4.01 -5.94 -4.44
C ALA A 19 4.80 -7.26 -4.58
N LEU A 20 4.10 -8.40 -4.63
CA LEU A 20 4.72 -9.70 -4.87
C LEU A 20 5.33 -9.79 -6.27
N VAL A 21 4.76 -9.12 -7.27
CA VAL A 21 5.27 -9.14 -8.66
C VAL A 21 6.70 -8.60 -8.74
N PRO A 22 7.01 -7.33 -8.39
CA PRO A 22 8.37 -6.81 -8.46
C PRO A 22 9.30 -7.54 -7.48
N ALA A 23 8.80 -7.96 -6.31
CA ALA A 23 9.61 -8.69 -5.33
C ALA A 23 10.07 -10.05 -5.86
N THR A 24 9.19 -10.80 -6.52
CA THR A 24 9.55 -12.10 -7.12
C THR A 24 10.45 -11.92 -8.33
N LEU A 25 10.25 -10.87 -9.13
CA LEU A 25 11.14 -10.52 -10.24
C LEU A 25 12.56 -10.22 -9.74
N ARG A 26 12.69 -9.44 -8.66
CA ARG A 26 13.99 -9.17 -8.03
C ARG A 26 14.65 -10.43 -7.49
N VAL A 27 13.91 -11.27 -6.76
CA VAL A 27 14.49 -12.49 -6.14
C VAL A 27 14.90 -13.53 -7.18
N LYS A 28 14.06 -13.79 -8.18
CA LYS A 28 14.30 -14.88 -9.14
C LYS A 28 15.14 -14.45 -10.34
N PHE A 29 14.89 -13.26 -10.86
CA PHE A 29 15.48 -12.79 -12.12
C PHE A 29 16.52 -11.68 -11.92
N LYS A 30 16.79 -11.27 -10.67
CA LYS A 30 17.75 -10.19 -10.34
C LYS A 30 17.48 -8.89 -11.09
N VAL A 31 16.20 -8.64 -11.40
CA VAL A 31 15.75 -7.39 -12.03
C VAL A 31 15.77 -6.27 -11.00
N ASP A 32 16.06 -5.06 -11.46
CA ASP A 32 15.97 -3.84 -10.66
C ASP A 32 14.52 -3.64 -10.15
N ASP A 33 14.35 -3.56 -8.83
CA ASP A 33 13.04 -3.42 -8.20
C ASP A 33 12.44 -2.03 -8.35
N VAL A 34 13.29 -1.00 -8.41
CA VAL A 34 12.83 0.38 -8.62
C VAL A 34 12.20 0.49 -10.01
N VAL A 35 12.89 0.00 -11.04
CA VAL A 35 12.36 0.03 -12.42
C VAL A 35 11.11 -0.83 -12.55
N SER A 36 11.12 -2.07 -12.04
CA SER A 36 9.98 -2.97 -12.17
C SER A 36 8.73 -2.48 -11.41
N SER A 37 8.90 -1.89 -10.23
CA SER A 37 7.78 -1.29 -9.48
C SER A 37 7.25 -0.02 -10.15
N LEU A 38 8.12 0.85 -10.68
CA LEU A 38 7.71 2.04 -11.43
C LEU A 38 6.91 1.67 -12.70
N LEU A 39 7.38 0.68 -13.45
CA LEU A 39 6.65 0.20 -14.63
C LEU A 39 5.31 -0.44 -14.26
N LEU A 40 5.28 -1.19 -13.15
CA LEU A 40 4.04 -1.82 -12.66
C LEU A 40 2.99 -0.79 -12.25
N ASN A 41 3.39 0.36 -11.69
CA ASN A 41 2.45 1.46 -11.40
C ASN A 41 1.67 1.88 -12.66
N SER A 42 2.35 2.03 -13.79
CA SER A 42 1.71 2.38 -15.07
C SER A 42 0.76 1.28 -15.56
N VAL A 43 1.17 0.01 -15.44
CA VAL A 43 0.31 -1.12 -15.82
C VAL A 43 -0.98 -1.12 -14.99
N ILE A 44 -0.88 -0.90 -13.68
CA ILE A 44 -2.03 -0.84 -12.79
C ILE A 44 -2.91 0.37 -13.10
N TYR A 45 -2.30 1.53 -13.37
CA TYR A 45 -3.03 2.73 -13.75
C TYR A 45 -3.87 2.50 -15.02
N TYR A 46 -3.27 1.96 -16.08
CA TYR A 46 -4.00 1.68 -17.32
C TYR A 46 -5.02 0.53 -17.17
N ALA A 47 -4.73 -0.48 -16.35
CA ALA A 47 -5.70 -1.51 -16.03
C ALA A 47 -6.92 -0.93 -15.29
N LEU A 48 -6.68 -0.01 -14.35
CA LEU A 48 -7.74 0.71 -13.64
C LEU A 48 -8.56 1.58 -14.61
N MET A 49 -7.91 2.32 -15.51
CA MET A 49 -8.60 3.09 -16.56
C MET A 49 -9.49 2.20 -17.42
N ALA A 50 -8.97 1.06 -17.89
CA ALA A 50 -9.74 0.12 -18.69
C ALA A 50 -10.96 -0.43 -17.94
N LEU A 51 -10.88 -0.60 -16.62
CA LEU A 51 -12.01 -1.00 -15.79
C LEU A 51 -13.04 0.13 -15.66
N ILE A 52 -12.59 1.34 -15.33
CA ILE A 52 -13.45 2.51 -15.11
C ILE A 52 -14.12 2.98 -16.41
N GLU A 53 -13.45 2.85 -17.55
CA GLU A 53 -14.02 3.19 -18.86
C GLU A 53 -14.87 2.05 -19.45
N GLY A 54 -14.69 0.83 -18.94
CA GLY A 54 -15.41 -0.37 -19.39
C GLY A 54 -16.43 -0.87 -18.36
N PRO A 55 -16.21 -2.03 -17.72
CA PRO A 55 -17.21 -2.73 -16.91
C PRO A 55 -17.62 -2.00 -15.62
N TRP A 56 -16.76 -1.13 -15.08
CA TRP A 56 -17.04 -0.34 -13.87
C TRP A 56 -17.57 1.05 -14.19
N LYS A 57 -17.77 1.38 -15.47
CA LYS A 57 -18.29 2.68 -15.86
C LYS A 57 -19.70 2.88 -15.34
N ASP A 58 -19.91 3.95 -14.60
CA ASP A 58 -21.26 4.40 -14.29
C ASP A 58 -22.01 4.80 -15.57
N SER A 59 -23.17 4.17 -15.78
CA SER A 59 -23.98 4.36 -16.98
C SER A 59 -24.68 5.72 -17.02
N PHE A 60 -24.72 6.45 -15.90
CA PHE A 60 -25.52 7.68 -15.76
C PHE A 60 -24.72 8.98 -15.94
N SER A 61 -23.48 9.03 -15.47
CA SER A 61 -22.68 10.26 -15.44
C SER A 61 -21.91 10.57 -16.72
N GLY A 62 -21.63 9.58 -17.57
CA GLY A 62 -20.82 9.75 -18.79
C GLY A 62 -19.33 10.05 -18.54
N TYR A 63 -18.94 10.27 -17.28
CA TYR A 63 -17.58 10.45 -16.81
C TYR A 63 -16.93 9.09 -16.48
N PRO A 64 -15.59 8.97 -16.52
CA PRO A 64 -14.88 7.76 -16.10
C PRO A 64 -14.83 7.71 -14.56
N ILE A 65 -15.98 7.40 -13.96
CA ILE A 65 -16.14 7.16 -12.52
C ILE A 65 -16.90 5.86 -12.29
N SER A 66 -16.58 5.17 -11.19
CA SER A 66 -17.38 4.03 -10.75
C SER A 66 -18.69 4.48 -10.11
N PRO A 67 -19.71 3.60 -10.04
CA PRO A 67 -20.82 3.79 -9.12
C PRO A 67 -20.31 4.06 -7.70
N PRO A 68 -21.07 4.83 -6.89
CA PRO A 68 -20.72 5.07 -5.50
C PRO A 68 -20.65 3.74 -4.74
N ILE A 69 -19.68 3.67 -3.83
CA ILE A 69 -19.50 2.53 -2.94
C ILE A 69 -20.71 2.45 -2.00
N GLU A 70 -21.11 1.22 -1.66
CA GLU A 70 -22.22 0.99 -0.75
C GLU A 70 -22.02 1.71 0.58
N ASP A 71 -23.07 2.36 1.11
CA ASP A 71 -23.00 3.14 2.35
C ASP A 71 -22.45 2.35 3.56
N SER A 72 -22.57 1.03 3.52
CA SER A 72 -22.07 0.11 4.54
C SER A 72 -20.54 -0.06 4.56
N ALA A 73 -19.86 0.35 3.47
CA ALA A 73 -18.41 0.33 3.28
C ALA A 73 -17.76 1.72 3.37
N ASN A 74 -18.55 2.79 3.51
CA ASN A 74 -18.06 4.14 3.72
C ASN A 74 -17.34 4.25 5.08
N PHE A 75 -16.15 4.83 5.07
CA PHE A 75 -15.45 5.19 6.31
C PHE A 75 -16.12 6.43 6.90
N PRO A 76 -16.64 6.35 8.14
CA PRO A 76 -17.24 7.50 8.80
C PRO A 76 -16.18 8.59 8.97
N VAL A 77 -16.57 9.80 8.62
CA VAL A 77 -15.79 11.02 8.85
C VAL A 77 -15.81 11.31 10.34
N LEU A 78 -14.64 11.47 10.95
CA LEU A 78 -14.50 11.68 12.40
C LEU A 78 -14.81 13.11 12.82
N LEU A 79 -14.64 14.07 11.90
CA LEU A 79 -14.82 15.49 12.19
C LEU A 79 -15.56 16.14 11.02
N GLU A 80 -16.82 16.50 11.28
CA GLU A 80 -17.72 17.10 10.29
C GLU A 80 -17.08 18.36 9.69
N GLY A 81 -17.06 18.46 8.35
CA GLY A 81 -16.40 19.56 7.62
C GLY A 81 -14.92 19.32 7.29
N THR A 82 -14.34 18.17 7.68
CA THR A 82 -12.97 17.78 7.30
C THR A 82 -12.94 16.50 6.48
N ARG A 83 -11.84 16.26 5.75
CA ARG A 83 -11.56 14.97 5.10
C ARG A 83 -10.98 13.94 6.08
N LEU A 84 -11.18 14.12 7.39
CA LEU A 84 -10.59 13.25 8.41
C LEU A 84 -11.47 12.00 8.57
N HIS A 85 -11.05 10.90 7.96
CA HIS A 85 -11.76 9.61 7.99
C HIS A 85 -11.08 8.61 8.93
N LEU A 86 -11.76 7.50 9.24
CA LEU A 86 -11.24 6.41 10.10
C LEU A 86 -9.89 5.82 9.62
N GLY A 87 -9.49 6.08 8.38
CA GLY A 87 -8.17 5.69 7.87
C GLY A 87 -7.01 6.42 8.58
N VAL A 88 -7.23 7.62 9.11
CA VAL A 88 -6.23 8.32 9.93
C VAL A 88 -5.99 7.58 11.24
N VAL A 89 -7.04 7.04 11.86
CA VAL A 89 -6.91 6.20 13.06
C VAL A 89 -6.16 4.91 12.74
N ALA A 90 -6.46 4.28 11.59
CA ALA A 90 -5.72 3.10 11.12
C ALA A 90 -4.23 3.40 10.89
N ALA A 91 -3.89 4.56 10.30
CA ALA A 91 -2.51 4.99 10.12
C ALA A 91 -1.79 5.24 11.46
N LEU A 92 -2.48 5.87 12.42
CA LEU A 92 -1.95 6.14 13.76
C LEU A 92 -1.70 4.84 14.56
N ILE A 93 -2.46 3.78 14.30
CA ILE A 93 -2.24 2.45 14.87
C ILE A 93 -1.14 1.70 14.10
N ALA A 94 -1.09 1.84 12.77
CA ALA A 94 -0.10 1.16 11.94
C ALA A 94 1.33 1.63 12.26
N ALA A 95 1.56 2.93 12.48
CA ALA A 95 2.88 3.48 12.81
C ALA A 95 3.56 2.80 14.02
N PRO A 96 2.97 2.73 15.23
CA PRO A 96 3.56 2.04 16.37
C PRO A 96 3.65 0.52 16.18
N LEU A 97 2.73 -0.10 15.42
CA LEU A 97 2.83 -1.52 15.08
C LEU A 97 4.05 -1.81 14.20
N ILE A 98 4.30 -0.98 13.20
CA ILE A 98 5.48 -1.10 12.33
C ILE A 98 6.75 -0.76 13.09
N TRP A 99 6.74 0.25 13.95
CA TRP A 99 7.84 0.53 14.86
C TRP A 99 8.17 -0.68 15.74
N PHE A 100 7.16 -1.29 16.37
CA PHE A 100 7.33 -2.47 17.21
C PHE A 100 7.86 -3.65 16.39
N LEU A 101 7.28 -3.90 15.21
CA LEU A 101 7.72 -4.96 14.30
C LEU A 101 9.19 -4.77 13.94
N ILE A 102 9.59 -3.57 13.55
CA ILE A 102 10.98 -3.29 13.18
C ILE A 102 11.86 -3.44 14.42
N VAL A 103 11.62 -2.72 15.51
CA VAL A 103 12.55 -2.63 16.65
C VAL A 103 12.60 -3.91 17.49
N ARG A 104 11.46 -4.56 17.74
CA ARG A 104 11.32 -5.59 18.78
C ARG A 104 11.22 -7.02 18.25
N THR A 105 11.09 -7.24 16.94
CA THR A 105 10.91 -8.61 16.39
C THR A 105 12.14 -9.15 15.66
N THR A 106 12.21 -10.47 15.55
CA THR A 106 13.25 -11.17 14.78
C THR A 106 13.17 -10.87 13.28
N LEU A 107 11.96 -10.65 12.76
CA LEU A 107 11.74 -10.22 11.38
C LEU A 107 12.32 -8.82 11.15
N GLY A 108 12.06 -7.88 12.05
CA GLY A 108 12.64 -6.53 12.00
C GLY A 108 14.17 -6.53 12.10
N PHE A 109 14.75 -7.39 12.93
CA PHE A 109 16.20 -7.60 12.97
C PHE A 109 16.75 -8.09 11.61
N ARG A 110 16.12 -9.11 11.03
CA ARG A 110 16.52 -9.64 9.71
C ARG A 110 16.41 -8.60 8.61
N ILE A 111 15.37 -7.76 8.63
CA ILE A 111 15.19 -6.66 7.66
C ILE A 111 16.36 -5.68 7.76
N ARG A 112 16.68 -5.19 8.97
CA ARG A 112 17.79 -4.24 9.16
C ARG A 112 19.12 -4.82 8.70
N VAL A 113 19.47 -6.02 9.16
CA VAL A 113 20.75 -6.66 8.79
C VAL A 113 20.85 -6.89 7.28
N THR A 114 19.76 -7.30 6.65
CA THR A 114 19.72 -7.50 5.19
C THR A 114 19.82 -6.19 4.43
N GLY A 115 19.25 -5.09 4.96
CA GLY A 115 19.34 -3.75 4.38
C GLY A 115 20.74 -3.14 4.48
N GLU A 116 21.46 -3.41 5.57
CA GLU A 116 22.84 -2.95 5.78
C GLU A 116 23.84 -3.71 4.90
N ASN A 117 23.82 -5.05 4.95
CA ASN A 117 24.70 -5.87 4.13
C ASN A 117 24.07 -7.25 3.84
N PRO A 118 23.54 -7.47 2.62
CA PRO A 118 22.90 -8.73 2.26
C PRO A 118 23.89 -9.91 2.20
N GLU A 119 25.17 -9.69 1.93
CA GLU A 119 26.18 -10.76 1.94
C GLU A 119 26.48 -11.20 3.37
N ALA A 120 26.70 -10.27 4.29
CA ALA A 120 26.89 -10.56 5.71
C ALA A 120 25.67 -11.25 6.32
N ALA A 121 24.46 -10.85 5.91
CA ALA A 121 23.22 -11.50 6.32
C ALA A 121 23.19 -12.98 5.89
N ARG A 122 23.62 -13.32 4.66
CA ARG A 122 23.71 -14.71 4.18
C ARG A 122 24.71 -15.52 5.00
N TYR A 123 25.88 -14.96 5.30
CA TYR A 123 26.87 -15.61 6.17
C TYR A 123 26.33 -15.89 7.58
N GLY A 124 25.47 -15.00 8.10
CA GLY A 124 24.75 -15.20 9.36
C GLY A 124 23.56 -16.18 9.30
N GLY A 125 23.35 -16.89 8.19
CA GLY A 125 22.27 -17.86 8.01
C GLY A 125 20.89 -17.25 7.70
N ILE A 126 20.83 -15.95 7.37
CA ILE A 126 19.59 -15.28 7.00
C ILE A 126 19.25 -15.57 5.54
N HIS A 127 18.02 -16.01 5.28
CA HIS A 127 17.49 -16.20 3.94
C HIS A 127 17.03 -14.85 3.37
N VAL A 128 17.97 -14.10 2.77
CA VAL A 128 17.77 -12.76 2.21
C VAL A 128 16.56 -12.67 1.29
N GLU A 129 16.38 -13.66 0.42
CA GLU A 129 15.26 -13.74 -0.52
C GLU A 129 13.91 -13.74 0.19
N ARG A 130 13.82 -14.50 1.29
CA ARG A 130 12.60 -14.63 2.08
C ARG A 130 12.29 -13.35 2.84
N VAL A 131 13.33 -12.67 3.34
CA VAL A 131 13.21 -11.36 3.99
C VAL A 131 12.72 -10.31 3.00
N LEU A 132 13.27 -10.30 1.79
CA LEU A 132 12.89 -9.35 0.75
C LEU A 132 11.42 -9.50 0.34
N ILE A 133 10.97 -10.72 0.08
CA ILE A 133 9.55 -11.01 -0.25
C ILE A 133 8.64 -10.62 0.91
N SER A 134 8.99 -11.00 2.15
CA SER A 134 8.16 -10.69 3.32
C SER A 134 8.02 -9.18 3.55
N THR A 135 9.12 -8.44 3.36
CA THR A 135 9.13 -6.98 3.50
C THR A 135 8.30 -6.32 2.40
N ALA A 136 8.42 -6.78 1.15
CA ALA A 136 7.63 -6.26 0.05
C ALA A 136 6.12 -6.52 0.24
N LEU A 137 5.75 -7.72 0.71
CA LEU A 137 4.36 -8.05 1.02
C LEU A 137 3.78 -7.17 2.13
N LEU A 138 4.55 -6.93 3.20
CA LEU A 138 4.14 -6.03 4.30
C LEU A 138 3.96 -4.59 3.81
N SER A 139 4.93 -4.07 3.04
CA SER A 139 4.85 -2.73 2.46
C SER A 139 3.68 -2.60 1.49
N GLY A 140 3.45 -3.59 0.64
CA GLY A 140 2.32 -3.64 -0.29
C GLY A 140 0.97 -3.69 0.43
N ALA A 141 0.87 -4.45 1.53
CA ALA A 141 -0.33 -4.49 2.35
C ALA A 141 -0.66 -3.13 2.97
N LEU A 142 0.34 -2.43 3.52
CA LEU A 142 0.17 -1.08 4.06
C LEU A 142 -0.22 -0.08 2.98
N ALA A 143 0.39 -0.14 1.79
CA ALA A 143 0.04 0.71 0.66
C ALA A 143 -1.41 0.45 0.19
N GLY A 144 -1.84 -0.81 0.15
CA GLY A 144 -3.22 -1.18 -0.16
C GLY A 144 -4.22 -0.65 0.87
N LEU A 145 -3.89 -0.72 2.16
CA LEU A 145 -4.71 -0.13 3.23
C LEU A 145 -4.82 1.40 3.11
N ALA A 146 -3.74 2.08 2.73
CA ALA A 146 -3.77 3.52 2.47
C ALA A 146 -4.71 3.87 1.29
N GLY A 147 -4.66 3.09 0.20
CA GLY A 147 -5.57 3.25 -0.94
C GLY A 147 -7.04 3.01 -0.59
N VAL A 148 -7.33 2.01 0.26
CA VAL A 148 -8.68 1.79 0.80
C VAL A 148 -9.17 2.99 1.60
N GLY A 149 -8.29 3.63 2.39
CA GLY A 149 -8.62 4.83 3.15
C GLY A 149 -9.02 6.00 2.25
N GLU A 150 -8.31 6.21 1.15
CA GLU A 150 -8.58 7.29 0.19
C GLU A 150 -9.91 7.07 -0.55
N VAL A 151 -10.12 5.86 -1.06
CA VAL A 151 -11.33 5.49 -1.81
C VAL A 151 -12.55 5.44 -0.90
N GLY A 152 -12.45 4.79 0.26
CA GLY A 152 -13.57 4.59 1.17
C GLY A 152 -13.84 5.75 2.11
N GLY A 153 -12.92 6.71 2.27
CA GLY A 153 -13.05 7.82 3.23
C GLY A 153 -13.13 9.21 2.63
N VAL A 154 -12.66 9.41 1.39
CA VAL A 154 -12.63 10.74 0.74
C VAL A 154 -13.51 10.76 -0.50
N HIS A 155 -13.25 9.84 -1.43
CA HIS A 155 -13.90 9.88 -2.74
C HIS A 155 -15.24 9.15 -2.79
N PHE A 156 -15.41 8.10 -1.98
CA PHE A 156 -16.56 7.18 -1.96
C PHE A 156 -16.89 6.55 -3.32
N GLN A 157 -15.98 6.68 -4.28
CA GLN A 157 -16.07 6.22 -5.65
C GLN A 157 -14.65 6.08 -6.20
N VAL A 158 -14.50 5.23 -7.21
CA VAL A 158 -13.23 5.05 -7.90
C VAL A 158 -13.19 6.02 -9.09
N MET A 159 -12.18 6.88 -9.12
CA MET A 159 -11.99 7.89 -10.17
C MET A 159 -10.54 7.91 -10.65
N SER A 160 -10.26 8.63 -11.75
CA SER A 160 -8.94 8.67 -12.36
C SER A 160 -7.84 9.28 -11.49
N ASP A 161 -8.19 10.25 -10.62
CA ASP A 161 -7.25 11.00 -9.79
C ASP A 161 -7.30 10.62 -8.29
N ILE A 162 -7.38 9.33 -7.98
CA ILE A 162 -7.35 8.85 -6.57
C ILE A 162 -6.00 9.16 -5.88
N SER A 163 -4.90 9.20 -6.63
CA SER A 163 -3.56 9.43 -6.06
C SER A 163 -2.79 10.45 -6.87
N PRO A 164 -2.92 11.76 -6.57
CA PRO A 164 -2.20 12.84 -7.25
C PRO A 164 -0.67 12.84 -7.00
N GLY A 165 -0.14 11.77 -6.40
CA GLY A 165 1.27 11.66 -6.01
C GLY A 165 1.51 11.47 -4.52
N TYR A 166 0.48 11.19 -3.71
CA TYR A 166 0.62 10.99 -2.26
C TYR A 166 1.68 9.95 -1.88
N GLY A 167 1.81 8.88 -2.68
CA GLY A 167 2.87 7.88 -2.49
C GLY A 167 4.28 8.46 -2.63
N TYR A 168 4.52 9.30 -3.64
CA TYR A 168 5.83 9.94 -3.86
C TYR A 168 6.15 10.97 -2.77
N SER A 169 5.16 11.77 -2.35
CA SER A 169 5.31 12.68 -1.21
C SER A 169 5.62 11.91 0.08
N GLY A 170 5.00 10.75 0.29
CA GLY A 170 5.26 9.86 1.42
C GLY A 170 6.71 9.37 1.48
N ILE A 171 7.34 9.07 0.34
CA ILE A 171 8.76 8.70 0.28
C ILE A 171 9.64 9.85 0.79
N VAL A 172 9.35 11.09 0.37
CA VAL A 172 10.10 12.28 0.82
C VAL A 172 9.94 12.48 2.33
N VAL A 173 8.73 12.35 2.87
CA VAL A 173 8.46 12.46 4.30
C VAL A 173 9.20 11.38 5.10
N ALA A 174 9.20 10.13 4.62
CA ALA A 174 9.92 9.03 5.27
C ALA A 174 11.44 9.25 5.30
N MET A 175 12.00 9.82 4.23
CA MET A 175 13.42 10.19 4.17
C MET A 175 13.76 11.33 5.15
N LEU A 176 12.90 12.35 5.26
CA LEU A 176 13.06 13.43 6.24
C LEU A 176 13.00 12.90 7.68
N ALA A 177 12.14 11.92 7.94
CA ALA A 177 12.04 11.20 9.21
C ALA A 177 13.20 10.19 9.44
N ARG A 178 14.21 10.14 8.56
CA ARG A 178 15.34 9.19 8.63
C ARG A 178 14.91 7.73 8.73
N LEU A 179 13.80 7.36 8.08
CA LEU A 179 13.20 6.03 8.13
C LEU A 179 12.78 5.60 9.55
N ASN A 180 12.55 6.55 10.47
CA ASN A 180 11.94 6.29 11.76
C ASN A 180 10.41 6.19 11.60
N PRO A 181 9.78 5.05 11.94
CA PRO A 181 8.33 4.87 11.76
C PRO A 181 7.47 5.81 12.63
N LEU A 182 8.05 6.43 13.66
CA LEU A 182 7.36 7.38 14.53
C LEU A 182 7.58 8.86 14.15
N GLY A 183 8.39 9.13 13.12
CA GLY A 183 8.82 10.49 12.74
C GLY A 183 10.27 10.79 13.09
#